data_AF-A0A7L8S876-F1
#
_entry.id   AF-A0A7L8S876-F1
#
_cell.length_a   1.000
_cell.length_b   1.000
_cell.length_c   1.000
_cell.angle_alpha   90.00
_cell.angle_beta   90.00
_cell.angle_gamma   90.00
#
_symmetry.space_group_name_H-M   'P 1'
#
loop_
_entity.id
_entity.type
_entity.pdbx_description
1 polymer ?
#
loop_
_entity_poly.entity_id
_entity_poly.type
_entity_poly.pdbx_seq_one_letter_code
_entity_poly.pdbx_strand_id
1 'polypeptide(L)' 'MIHPIIALFEERAGLLDVQRSKAGLDEAVANLAAWMELARDHLTEDDWAVLGEIGGVLYREGASRRRAG' A
#
# COMPACT_ATOMS: atom_id res chain seq x y z
N MET A 1 16.30 16.56 6.32
CA MET A 1 15.11 17.06 5.61
C MET A 1 14.29 15.83 5.24
N ILE A 2 13.05 15.71 5.71
CA ILE A 2 12.18 14.56 5.38
C ILE A 2 11.71 14.73 3.93
N HIS A 3 11.72 13.65 3.14
CA HIS A 3 11.27 13.68 1.75
C HIS A 3 9.76 14.05 1.71
N PRO A 4 9.31 14.97 0.84
CA PRO A 4 7.91 15.46 0.85
C PRO A 4 6.85 14.36 0.77
N ILE A 5 7.12 13.29 0.00
CA ILE A 5 6.21 12.14 -0.11
C ILE A 5 6.16 11.30 1.19
N ILE A 6 7.26 11.24 1.94
CA ILE A 6 7.27 10.57 3.25
C ILE A 6 6.43 11.36 4.25
N ALA A 7 6.54 12.70 4.25
CA ALA A 7 5.70 13.55 5.10
C ALA A 7 4.20 13.38 4.78
N LEU A 8 3.84 13.23 3.49
CA LEU A 8 2.48 12.89 3.09
C LEU A 8 2.04 11.53 3.66
N PHE A 9 2.90 10.51 3.65
CA PHE A 9 2.56 9.21 4.24
C PHE A 9 2.33 9.30 5.76
N GLU A 10 3.14 10.07 6.47
CA GLU A 10 2.97 10.33 7.90
C GLU A 10 1.64 11.03 8.20
N GLU A 11 1.28 12.05 7.42
CA GLU A 11 0.00 12.74 7.53
C GLU A 11 -1.19 11.79 7.31
N ARG A 12 -1.13 10.97 6.27
CA ARG A 12 -2.20 10.00 5.95
C ARG A 12 -2.33 8.92 7.01
N ALA A 13 -1.22 8.43 7.56
CA ALA A 13 -1.23 7.50 8.68
C ALA A 13 -1.91 8.13 9.92
N GLY A 14 -1.55 9.37 10.27
CA GLY A 14 -2.19 10.09 11.38
C GLY A 14 -3.71 10.28 11.19
N LEU A 15 -4.17 10.54 9.96
CA LEU A 15 -5.60 10.62 9.67
C LEU A 15 -6.33 9.28 9.87
N LEU A 16 -5.71 8.16 9.47
CA LEU A 16 -6.27 6.83 9.69
C LEU A 16 -6.41 6.51 11.19
N ASP A 17 -5.42 6.92 11.99
CA ASP A 17 -5.44 6.77 13.45
C ASP A 17 -6.57 7.57 14.09
N VAL A 18 -6.73 8.85 13.69
CA VAL A 18 -7.82 9.72 14.16
C VAL A 18 -9.20 9.15 13.81
N GLN A 19 -9.32 8.56 12.61
CA GLN A 19 -10.55 7.92 12.15
C GLN A 19 -10.82 6.56 12.80
N ARG A 20 -9.87 6.04 13.60
CA ARG A 20 -9.89 4.67 14.14
C ARG A 20 -10.13 3.64 13.05
N SER A 21 -9.51 3.85 11.89
CA SER A 21 -9.65 2.97 10.76
C SER A 21 -9.19 1.57 11.13
N LYS A 22 -9.93 0.56 10.65
CA LYS A 22 -9.53 -0.85 10.74
C LYS A 22 -8.80 -1.32 9.48
N ALA A 23 -8.53 -0.41 8.55
CA ALA A 23 -7.86 -0.72 7.31
C ALA A 23 -6.50 -1.34 7.60
N GLY A 24 -6.34 -2.57 7.11
CA GLY A 24 -5.15 -3.37 7.31
C GLY A 24 -4.36 -3.55 6.02
N LEU A 25 -3.32 -4.38 6.11
CA LEU A 25 -2.45 -4.69 4.97
C LEU A 25 -3.25 -5.32 3.81
N ASP A 26 -4.26 -6.13 4.09
CA ASP A 26 -5.06 -6.78 3.05
C ASP A 26 -5.90 -5.79 2.24
N GLU A 27 -6.47 -4.79 2.90
CA GLU A 27 -7.22 -3.73 2.23
C GLU A 27 -6.28 -2.83 1.41
N ALA A 28 -5.09 -2.52 1.95
CA ALA A 28 -4.08 -1.77 1.23
C ALA A 28 -3.60 -2.51 -0.05
N VAL A 29 -3.37 -3.83 0.03
CA VAL A 29 -3.02 -4.65 -1.14
C VAL A 29 -4.14 -4.66 -2.17
N ALA A 30 -5.39 -4.84 -1.74
CA ALA A 30 -6.53 -4.85 -2.65
C ALA A 30 -6.69 -3.50 -3.36
N ASN A 31 -6.55 -2.39 -2.63
CA ASN A 31 -6.63 -1.05 -3.21
C ASN A 31 -5.49 -0.78 -4.19
N LEU A 32 -4.25 -1.21 -3.89
CA LEU A 32 -3.12 -1.08 -4.80
C LEU A 32 -3.35 -1.88 -6.09
N ALA A 33 -3.76 -3.15 -5.97
CA ALA A 33 -4.02 -4.01 -7.13
C ALA A 33 -5.15 -3.46 -8.02
N ALA A 34 -6.24 -3.00 -7.40
CA ALA A 34 -7.36 -2.38 -8.12
C ALA A 34 -6.91 -1.10 -8.85
N TRP A 35 -6.12 -0.26 -8.21
CA TRP A 35 -5.59 0.95 -8.84
C TRP A 35 -4.61 0.62 -9.99
N MET A 36 -3.73 -0.37 -9.82
CA MET A 36 -2.80 -0.79 -10.88
C MET A 36 -3.54 -1.31 -12.11
N GLU A 37 -4.62 -2.07 -11.93
CA GLU A 37 -5.46 -2.52 -13.05
C GLU A 37 -6.14 -1.33 -13.76
N LEU A 38 -6.67 -0.36 -13.01
CA LEU A 38 -7.27 0.85 -13.58
C LEU A 38 -6.25 1.73 -14.31
N ALA A 39 -5.02 1.78 -13.82
CA ALA A 39 -3.94 2.59 -14.36
C ALA A 39 -3.11 1.86 -15.43
N ARG A 40 -3.45 0.61 -15.78
CA ARG A 40 -2.58 -0.30 -16.56
C ARG A 40 -1.99 0.29 -17.83
N ASP A 41 -2.74 1.11 -18.55
CA ASP A 41 -2.34 1.71 -19.83
C ASP A 41 -1.31 2.86 -19.66
N HIS A 42 -1.13 3.34 -18.42
CA HIS A 42 -0.21 4.42 -18.06
C HIS A 42 1.01 3.93 -17.28
N LEU A 43 1.03 2.66 -16.86
CA LEU A 43 2.15 2.09 -16.11
C LEU A 43 3.22 1.56 -17.06
N THR A 44 4.44 2.04 -16.87
CA THR A 44 5.62 1.48 -17.54
C THR A 44 6.04 0.15 -16.89
N GLU A 45 6.91 -0.60 -17.56
CA GLU A 45 7.46 -1.85 -17.00
C GLU A 45 8.17 -1.62 -15.66
N ASP A 46 8.89 -0.50 -15.52
CA ASP A 46 9.56 -0.12 -14.27
C ASP A 46 8.53 0.18 -13.15
N ASP A 47 7.42 0.84 -13.48
CA ASP A 47 6.33 1.08 -12.53
C ASP A 47 5.73 -0.25 -12.06
N TRP A 48 5.49 -1.19 -12.97
CA TRP A 48 5.00 -2.53 -12.64
C TRP A 48 5.97 -3.27 -11.72
N ALA A 49 7.28 -3.16 -11.96
CA ALA A 49 8.29 -3.79 -11.11
C ALA A 49 8.28 -3.21 -9.69
N VAL A 50 8.33 -1.88 -9.55
CA VAL A 50 8.37 -1.21 -8.24
C VAL A 50 7.07 -1.41 -7.47
N LEU A 51 5.92 -1.17 -8.10
CA LEU A 51 4.62 -1.32 -7.45
C LEU A 51 4.32 -2.79 -7.14
N GLY A 52 4.76 -3.71 -8.01
CA GLY A 52 4.68 -5.15 -7.77
C GLY A 52 5.49 -5.59 -6.55
N GLU A 53 6.71 -5.07 -6.38
CA GLU A 53 7.52 -5.33 -5.19
C GLU A 53 6.83 -4.82 -3.91
N ILE A 54 6.32 -3.59 -3.94
CA ILE A 54 5.57 -2.99 -2.81
C ILE A 54 4.35 -3.86 -2.47
N GLY A 55 3.55 -4.24 -3.46
CA GLY A 55 2.39 -5.12 -3.27
C GLY A 55 2.76 -6.49 -2.70
N GLY A 56 3.87 -7.07 -3.16
CA GLY A 56 4.40 -8.33 -2.65
C GLY A 56 4.81 -8.26 -1.18
N VAL A 57 5.47 -7.18 -0.76
CA VAL A 57 5.81 -6.95 0.66
C VAL A 57 4.53 -6.84 1.50
N LEU A 58 3.58 -6.00 1.09
CA LEU A 58 2.32 -5.81 1.82
C LEU A 58 1.54 -7.14 1.97
N TYR A 59 1.46 -7.93 0.89
CA TYR A 59 0.77 -9.22 0.91
C TYR A 59 1.45 -10.23 1.84
N ARG A 60 2.79 -10.31 1.82
CA ARG A 60 3.56 -11.18 2.70
C ARG A 60 3.35 -10.82 4.17
N GLU A 61 3.44 -9.54 4.52
CA GLU A 61 3.25 -9.07 5.90
C GLU A 61 1.81 -9.30 6.38
N GLY A 62 0.81 -9.09 5.50
CA GLY A 62 -0.58 -9.43 5.79
C GLY A 62 -0.79 -10.93 6.02
N ALA A 63 -0.18 -11.77 5.19
CA ALA A 63 -0.24 -13.23 5.32
C ALA A 63 0.38 -13.73 6.63
N SER A 64 1.51 -13.15 7.07
CA SER A 64 2.11 -13.46 8.37
C SER A 64 1.14 -13.22 9.52
N ARG A 65 0.37 -12.12 9.47
CA ARG A 65 -0.65 -11.80 10.48
C ARG A 65 -1.83 -12.77 10.46
N ARG A 66 -2.28 -13.20 9.27
CA ARG A 66 -3.35 -14.21 9.14
C ARG A 66 -2.94 -15.59 9.66
N ARG A 67 -1.66 -15.95 9.58
CA ARG A 67 -1.14 -17.24 10.07
C ARG A 67 -0.82 -17.25 11.56
N ALA A 68 -0.66 -16.08 12.17
CA ALA A 68 -0.34 -15.91 13.59
C ALA A 68 -1.58 -15.73 14.48
N GLY A 69 -2.78 -15.62 13.90
CA GLY A 69 -4.08 -15.61 14.58
C GLY A 69 -4.84 -16.91 14.30
#